data_AF-A0AAD5MTC9-F1
#
_entry.id   AF-A0AAD5MTC9-F1
#
_cell.length_a   1.000
_cell.length_b   1.000
_cell.length_c   1.000
_cell.angle_alpha   90.00
_cell.angle_beta   90.00
_cell.angle_gamma   90.00
#
_symmetry.space_group_name_H-M   'P 1'
#
loop_
_entity.id
_entity.type
_entity.pdbx_description
1 polymer ?
#
loop_
_entity_poly.entity_id
_entity_poly.type
_entity_poly.pdbx_seq_one_letter_code
_entity_poly.pdbx_strand_id
1 'polypeptide(L)' 'MTLLRGMVSGLRQCVAGLHGGFTGSSSMAAIPFVIESEGRGERSYDIYSRLLKDRIICLMTPVSCNLEALSQ' A
#
# COMPACT_ATOMS: atom_id res chain seq x y z
N MET A 1 -2.33 3.62 51.80
CA MET A 1 -3.39 3.99 50.82
C MET A 1 -2.78 4.67 49.59
N THR A 2 -1.84 4.01 48.91
CA THR A 2 -1.13 4.59 47.74
C THR A 2 -0.92 3.60 46.60
N LEU A 3 -1.37 2.33 46.74
CA LEU A 3 -1.20 1.31 45.71
C LEU A 3 -2.36 1.21 44.71
N LEU A 4 -3.58 1.65 45.05
CA LEU A 4 -4.71 1.63 44.10
C LEU A 4 -4.72 2.81 43.10
N ARG A 5 -3.88 3.84 43.29
CA ARG A 5 -3.80 4.97 42.35
C ARG A 5 -2.90 4.71 41.14
N GLY A 6 -2.05 3.66 41.17
CA GLY A 6 -1.17 3.32 40.04
C GLY A 6 -1.84 2.54 38.91
N MET A 7 -2.89 1.77 39.19
CA MET A 7 -3.56 0.95 38.16
C MET A 7 -4.46 1.76 37.22
N VAL A 8 -4.96 2.93 37.63
CA VAL A 8 -5.81 3.80 36.77
C VAL A 8 -4.96 4.62 35.79
N SER A 9 -3.66 4.81 36.06
CA SER A 9 -2.71 5.44 35.15
C SER A 9 -2.43 4.57 33.91
N GLY A 10 -2.40 3.24 34.07
CA GLY A 10 -2.14 2.31 32.98
C GLY A 10 -3.24 2.30 31.91
N LEU A 11 -4.50 2.46 32.33
CA LEU A 11 -5.64 2.47 31.40
C LEU A 11 -5.73 3.76 30.57
N ARG A 12 -5.11 4.86 31.04
CA ARG A 12 -4.99 6.11 30.26
C ARG A 12 -3.88 6.06 29.21
N GLN A 13 -2.84 5.26 29.40
CA GLN A 13 -1.78 5.07 28.40
C GLN A 13 -2.28 4.30 27.16
N CYS A 14 -3.32 3.48 27.30
CA CYS A 14 -3.89 2.73 26.18
C CYS A 14 -4.67 3.60 25.18
N VAL A 15 -5.19 4.77 25.58
CA VAL A 15 -5.97 5.65 24.70
C VAL A 15 -5.12 6.73 24.00
N ALA A 16 -3.87 6.93 24.43
CA ALA A 16 -2.90 7.82 23.79
C ALA A 16 -2.03 7.11 22.72
N GLY A 17 -2.35 5.87 22.36
CA GLY A 17 -1.63 5.06 21.37
C GLY A 17 -2.17 5.11 19.94
N LEU A 18 -3.24 5.87 19.67
CA LEU A 18 -3.88 5.91 18.34
C LEU A 18 -3.37 7.03 17.41
N HIS A 19 -2.18 7.58 17.67
CA HIS A 19 -1.41 8.37 16.69
C HIS A 19 -0.10 7.65 16.31
N GLY A 20 -0.13 6.31 16.30
CA GLY A 20 0.93 5.49 15.71
C GLY A 20 0.88 5.62 14.19
N GLY A 21 1.69 6.54 13.65
CA GLY A 21 2.00 6.59 12.23
C GLY A 21 2.44 5.22 11.74
N PHE A 22 1.80 4.76 10.67
CA PHE A 22 2.17 3.57 9.93
C PHE A 22 3.55 3.80 9.29
N THR A 23 4.63 3.65 10.06
CA THR A 23 5.94 3.32 9.50
C THR A 23 5.98 1.81 9.35
N GLY A 24 5.18 1.30 8.41
CA GLY A 24 5.32 -0.06 7.94
C GLY A 24 6.74 -0.21 7.40
N SER A 25 7.47 -1.14 7.99
CA SER A 25 8.67 -1.77 7.45
C SER A 25 8.66 -1.74 5.92
N SER A 26 9.77 -1.29 5.32
CA SER A 26 10.04 -1.34 3.88
C SER A 26 10.20 -2.79 3.38
N SER A 27 9.21 -3.65 3.60
CA SER A 27 8.99 -4.78 2.71
C SER A 27 8.61 -4.14 1.37
N MET A 28 9.45 -4.29 0.35
CA MET A 28 9.11 -3.93 -1.04
C MET A 28 7.63 -4.21 -1.26
N ALA A 29 6.84 -3.17 -1.52
CA ALA A 29 5.39 -3.25 -1.59
C ALA A 29 4.98 -4.47 -2.42
N ALA A 30 4.47 -5.51 -1.74
CA ALA A 30 4.13 -6.76 -2.40
C ALA A 30 2.98 -6.46 -3.35
N ILE A 31 3.22 -6.64 -4.66
CA ILE A 31 2.20 -6.45 -5.67
C ILE A 31 1.23 -7.63 -5.56
N PRO A 32 -0.09 -7.40 -5.41
CA PRO A 32 -1.05 -8.48 -5.29
C PRO A 32 -1.16 -9.25 -6.63
N PHE A 33 -1.33 -10.57 -6.52
CA PHE A 33 -1.54 -11.46 -7.66
C PHE A 33 -3.01 -11.79 -7.85
N VAL A 34 -3.39 -12.10 -9.08
CA VAL A 34 -4.74 -12.44 -9.52
C VAL A 34 -4.68 -13.76 -10.28
N ILE A 35 -5.66 -14.63 -10.04
CA ILE A 35 -5.80 -15.90 -10.76
C ILE A 35 -6.92 -15.73 -11.79
N GLU A 36 -6.61 -15.95 -13.07
CA GLU A 36 -7.57 -15.95 -14.17
C GLU A 36 -7.77 -17.37 -14.71
N SER A 37 -9.02 -17.78 -14.91
CA SER A 37 -9.35 -18.99 -15.66
C SER A 37 -9.37 -18.69 -17.16
N GLU A 38 -8.41 -19.23 -17.93
CA GLU A 38 -8.39 -19.13 -19.39
C GLU A 38 -8.64 -20.50 -20.02
N GLY A 39 -9.81 -20.67 -20.62
CA GLY A 39 -10.23 -21.92 -21.29
C GLY A 39 -10.34 -23.10 -20.33
N ARG A 40 -9.29 -23.92 -20.25
CA ARG A 40 -9.21 -25.17 -19.46
C ARG A 40 -8.17 -25.13 -18.34
N GLY A 41 -7.53 -23.98 -18.11
CA GLY A 41 -6.48 -23.82 -17.10
C GLY A 41 -6.56 -22.50 -16.33
N GLU A 42 -5.87 -22.44 -15.20
CA GLU A 42 -5.68 -21.23 -14.41
C GLU A 42 -4.32 -20.62 -14.71
N ARG A 43 -4.27 -19.28 -14.84
CA ARG A 43 -3.05 -18.51 -15.02
C ARG A 43 -2.98 -17.43 -13.94
N SER A 44 -1.85 -17.36 -13.25
CA SER A 44 -1.56 -16.29 -12.31
C SER A 44 -0.96 -15.09 -13.04
N TYR A 45 -1.45 -13.90 -12.71
CA TYR A 45 -0.96 -12.62 -13.21
C TYR A 45 -0.77 -11.67 -12.03
N ASP A 46 0.26 -10.84 -12.07
CA ASP A 46 0.28 -9.64 -11.24
C ASP A 46 -0.81 -8.68 -11.74
N ILE A 47 -1.38 -7.87 -10.84
CA ILE A 47 -2.50 -6.99 -11.19
C ILE A 47 -2.21 -6.08 -12.40
N TYR A 48 -0.98 -5.55 -12.52
CA TYR A 48 -0.60 -4.71 -13.66
C TYR A 48 -0.47 -5.51 -14.96
N SER A 49 0.05 -6.73 -14.90
CA SER A 49 0.18 -7.62 -16.07
C SER A 49 -1.19 -8.05 -16.59
N ARG A 50 -2.17 -8.26 -15.68
CA ARG A 50 -3.56 -8.53 -16.04
C ARG A 50 -4.19 -7.36 -16.80
N LEU A 51 -3.99 -6.13 -16.31
CA LEU A 51 -4.51 -4.92 -16.94
C LEU A 51 -3.85 -4.65 -18.31
N LEU A 52 -2.54 -4.92 -18.44
CA LEU A 52 -1.84 -4.79 -19.72
C LEU A 52 -2.35 -5.77 -20.78
N LYS A 53 -2.75 -6.99 -20.40
CA LYS A 53 -3.42 -7.95 -21.29
C LYS A 53 -4.72 -7.37 -21.86
N ASP A 54 -5.45 -6.60 -21.06
CA ASP A 54 -6.67 -5.88 -21.46
C ASP A 54 -6.39 -4.53 -22.15
N ARG A 55 -5.11 -4.23 -22.45
CA ARG A 55 -4.62 -2.97 -23.04
C ARG A 55 -4.88 -1.73 -22.17
N ILE A 56 -4.95 -1.91 -20.85
CA ILE A 56 -5.09 -0.83 -19.86
C ILE A 56 -3.71 -0.49 -19.29
N ILE A 57 -3.33 0.78 -19.37
CA ILE A 57 -2.03 1.29 -18.87
C ILE A 57 -2.29 2.19 -17.65
N CYS A 58 -1.68 1.84 -16.51
CA CYS A 58 -1.80 2.61 -15.27
C CYS A 58 -0.65 3.61 -15.14
N LEU A 59 -0.97 4.91 -15.14
CA LEU A 59 -0.01 5.98 -14.81
C LEU A 59 -0.10 6.29 -13.32
N MET A 60 0.86 5.78 -12.54
CA MET A 60 0.97 6.06 -11.10
C MET A 60 1.74 7.36 -10.80
N THR A 61 2.32 7.99 -11.83
CA THR A 61 3.12 9.21 -11.71
C THR A 61 2.35 10.43 -12.19
N PRO A 62 2.64 11.62 -11.62
CA PRO A 62 2.13 12.87 -12.17
C PRO A 62 2.58 13.02 -13.63
N VAL A 63 1.68 13.51 -14.48
CA VAL A 63 1.99 13.75 -15.89
C VAL A 63 2.81 15.02 -15.99
N SER A 64 4.11 14.87 -16.26
CA SER A 64 5.01 15.98 -16.51
C SER A 64 5.11 16.22 -18.01
N CYS A 65 4.65 17.39 -18.48
CA CYS A 65 4.94 17.84 -19.84
C CYS A 65 6.34 18.45 -19.86
N ASN A 66 7.35 17.70 -20.32
CA ASN A 66 8.73 18.19 -20.40
C ASN A 66 8.90 19.05 -21.67
N LEU A 67 8.36 20.27 -21.66
CA LEU A 67 8.50 21.24 -22.77
C LEU A 67 9.95 21.72 -22.97
N GLU A 68 10.87 21.42 -22.05
CA GLU A 68 12.26 21.88 -22.09
C GLU A 68 13.20 21.04 -22.98
N ALA A 69 12.73 19.95 -23.59
CA ALA A 69 13.56 19.10 -24.45
C ALA A 69 13.71 19.60 -25.91
N LEU A 70 13.12 20.75 -26.26
CA LEU A 70 13.13 21.32 -27.63
C LEU A 70 13.85 22.67 -27.75
N SER A 71 14.63 23.10 -26.74
CA SER A 71 15.39 24.36 -26.78
C SER A 71 16.92 24.20 -26.77
N GLN A 72 17.45 23.09 -27.28
CA GLN A 72 18.89 22.93 -27.55
C GLN A 72 19.15 22.58 -29.01
#